data_AF-A0A2E2AUQ2-F1
#
_entry.id   AF-A0A2E2AUQ2-F1
#
_cell.length_a   1.000
_cell.length_b   1.000
_cell.length_c   1.000
_cell.angle_alpha   90.00
_cell.angle_beta   90.00
_cell.angle_gamma   90.00
#
_symmetry.space_group_name_H-M   'P 1'
#
loop_
_entity.id
_entity.type
_entity.pdbx_description
1 polymer ?
#
loop_
_entity_poly.entity_id
_entity_poly.type
_entity_poly.pdbx_seq_one_letter_code
_entity_poly.pdbx_strand_id
1 'polypeptide(L)'
;SLNYWFDEGCSVFDWWGLNVDLWRVTKETRFLDMAERTARNHLLFNQDRSGGFCGDRGIDFVREGSPWPFCCAMHGTRTLAEIPQYIATTDDESIFVSFYYPSTTNLVVQNQPVTIEMECDYLTKGIVEMTVESAKELTIPFKIRVPAWSRVAKLFVDGQPQKAVVKEGWCVLDRVWKTTTDVRIQFEMVVRTEPMNEFIGLQEGDDTSRESLWFGPRQLVYNQSINHDLHHAVKGQPALRHVYQAYGELQLDQSTTQTPLAIGEKKYKKGLGTHSVSEITYWLDGQFKEFRSDIGIDASAEGAGAVRFKVCADGKVIHGDVVKASIGEKNEGQVQSLYGFEVTAMSGKDPAKSILVDVSDAKLLTLVVDEAVNGLAKDYANWAEARLTKKDGTVVYLSDLPNDQDKGIPFDQLEIDKGNVHSVASERVVFGVSVGGKDVPVVFSFLDSLGYDLMKNRPVLRSYVKTSDN
;
A
#
# COMPACT_ATOMS: atom_id res chain seq x y z
N SER A 1 -6.69 1.02 -8.64
CA SER A 1 -5.99 1.03 -7.34
C SER A 1 -5.63 -0.39 -6.97
N LEU A 2 -4.58 -0.56 -6.14
CA LEU A 2 -4.27 -1.83 -5.48
C LEU A 2 -5.47 -2.24 -4.59
N ASN A 3 -5.85 -3.52 -4.63
CA ASN A 3 -7.14 -4.01 -4.11
C ASN A 3 -7.15 -4.34 -2.61
N TYR A 4 -8.37 -4.51 -2.08
CA TYR A 4 -8.72 -4.74 -0.67
C TYR A 4 -8.22 -6.08 -0.11
N TRP A 5 -8.17 -7.16 -0.90
CA TRP A 5 -7.95 -8.52 -0.37
C TRP A 5 -6.65 -9.20 -0.79
N PHE A 6 -6.24 -9.00 -2.05
CA PHE A 6 -5.18 -9.80 -2.63
C PHE A 6 -4.71 -9.19 -3.95
N ASP A 7 -3.43 -8.86 -4.07
CA ASP A 7 -2.80 -8.62 -5.37
C ASP A 7 -1.57 -9.52 -5.48
N GLU A 8 -1.67 -10.53 -6.36
CA GLU A 8 -0.61 -11.50 -6.54
C GLU A 8 0.54 -10.87 -7.31
N GLY A 9 1.73 -10.79 -6.72
CA GLY A 9 2.90 -10.18 -7.34
C GLY A 9 3.13 -10.66 -8.77
N CYS A 10 3.06 -11.97 -9.04
CA CYS A 10 3.26 -12.49 -10.40
C CYS A 10 2.21 -12.00 -11.41
N SER A 11 0.95 -11.84 -10.98
CA SER A 11 -0.12 -11.30 -11.82
C SER A 11 0.10 -9.82 -12.15
N VAL A 12 0.65 -9.03 -11.21
CA VAL A 12 1.05 -7.64 -11.43
C VAL A 12 2.10 -7.56 -12.55
N PHE A 13 3.05 -8.49 -12.54
CA PHE A 13 4.15 -8.51 -13.50
C PHE A 13 3.68 -8.94 -14.89
N ASP A 14 2.83 -9.96 -14.96
CA ASP A 14 2.20 -10.38 -16.22
C ASP A 14 1.29 -9.28 -16.78
N TRP A 15 0.59 -8.55 -15.91
CA TRP A 15 -0.22 -7.40 -16.30
C TRP A 15 0.63 -6.28 -16.90
N TRP A 16 1.80 -5.98 -16.31
CA TRP A 16 2.75 -5.03 -16.89
C TRP A 16 3.22 -5.48 -18.27
N GLY A 17 3.66 -6.74 -18.40
CA GLY A 17 4.18 -7.31 -19.65
C GLY A 17 3.13 -7.31 -20.77
N LEU A 18 1.90 -7.74 -20.45
CA LEU A 18 0.77 -7.72 -21.38
C LEU A 18 0.51 -6.31 -21.92
N ASN A 19 0.52 -5.29 -21.05
CA ASN A 19 0.30 -3.92 -21.47
C ASN A 19 1.43 -3.40 -22.39
N VAL A 20 2.68 -3.74 -22.11
CA VAL A 20 3.79 -3.41 -23.00
C VAL A 20 3.65 -4.11 -24.35
N ASP A 21 3.31 -5.40 -24.38
CA ASP A 21 3.12 -6.13 -25.63
C ASP A 21 1.92 -5.62 -26.44
N LEU A 22 0.81 -5.28 -25.78
CA LEU A 22 -0.34 -4.64 -26.43
C LEU A 22 0.04 -3.28 -27.02
N TRP A 23 0.84 -2.47 -26.32
CA TRP A 23 1.36 -1.23 -26.89
C TRP A 23 2.26 -1.50 -28.11
N ARG A 24 3.14 -2.51 -28.08
CA ARG A 24 4.04 -2.81 -29.22
C ARG A 24 3.27 -3.12 -30.50
N VAL A 25 2.10 -3.76 -30.39
CA VAL A 25 1.25 -4.14 -31.52
C VAL A 25 0.31 -3.01 -31.95
N THR A 26 -0.33 -2.33 -30.98
CA THR A 26 -1.41 -1.37 -31.25
C THR A 26 -0.93 0.08 -31.33
N LYS A 27 0.22 0.39 -30.72
CA LYS A 27 0.76 1.73 -30.47
C LYS A 27 -0.14 2.65 -29.64
N GLU A 28 -1.19 2.11 -29.02
CA GLU A 28 -2.09 2.87 -28.15
C GLU A 28 -1.41 3.20 -26.80
N THR A 29 -1.44 4.47 -26.40
CA THR A 29 -0.78 4.97 -25.19
C THR A 29 -1.42 4.52 -23.89
N ARG A 30 -2.72 4.20 -23.89
CA ARG A 30 -3.45 3.71 -22.71
C ARG A 30 -2.82 2.48 -22.07
N PHE A 31 -2.18 1.62 -22.87
CA PHE A 31 -1.49 0.44 -22.35
C PHE A 31 -0.19 0.84 -21.64
N LEU A 32 0.55 1.81 -22.15
CA LEU A 32 1.71 2.38 -21.45
C LEU A 32 1.31 3.10 -20.15
N ASP A 33 0.15 3.75 -20.12
CA ASP A 33 -0.36 4.37 -18.88
C ASP A 33 -0.65 3.32 -17.81
N MET A 34 -1.22 2.18 -18.20
CA MET A 34 -1.44 1.05 -17.30
C MET A 34 -0.12 0.40 -16.87
N ALA A 35 0.84 0.25 -17.78
CA ALA A 35 2.18 -0.25 -17.45
C ALA A 35 2.91 0.70 -16.48
N GLU A 36 2.83 2.02 -16.67
CA GLU A 36 3.41 3.01 -15.75
C GLU A 36 2.76 2.92 -14.37
N ARG A 37 1.42 2.87 -14.30
CA ARG A 37 0.70 2.67 -13.04
C ARG A 37 1.22 1.43 -12.33
N THR A 38 1.31 0.31 -13.04
CA THR A 38 1.70 -0.98 -12.47
C THR A 38 3.13 -0.93 -11.93
N ALA A 39 4.07 -0.41 -12.73
CA ALA A 39 5.48 -0.30 -12.36
C ALA A 39 5.73 0.70 -11.21
N ARG A 40 5.01 1.82 -11.18
CA ARG A 40 5.18 2.89 -10.18
C ARG A 40 4.30 2.73 -8.95
N ASN A 41 3.61 1.62 -8.80
CA ASN A 41 2.75 1.36 -7.65
C ASN A 41 2.83 -0.10 -7.24
N HIS A 42 2.12 -0.99 -7.95
CA HIS A 42 1.89 -2.36 -7.51
C HIS A 42 3.19 -3.17 -7.48
N LEU A 43 4.05 -2.98 -8.48
CA LEU A 43 5.36 -3.61 -8.57
C LEU A 43 6.25 -3.25 -7.37
N LEU A 44 6.47 -1.95 -7.13
CA LEU A 44 7.35 -1.46 -6.06
C LEU A 44 6.75 -1.69 -4.67
N PHE A 45 5.43 -1.64 -4.55
CA PHE A 45 4.74 -2.02 -3.32
C PHE A 45 4.98 -3.48 -2.95
N ASN A 46 5.13 -4.37 -3.93
CA ASN A 46 5.46 -5.79 -3.71
C ASN A 46 6.95 -6.05 -3.43
N GLN A 47 7.83 -5.05 -3.60
CA GLN A 47 9.25 -5.22 -3.30
C GLN A 47 9.50 -5.15 -1.78
N ASP A 48 10.35 -6.04 -1.25
CA ASP A 48 10.80 -6.01 0.14
C ASP A 48 12.16 -5.34 0.31
N ARG A 49 12.61 -5.23 1.57
CA ARG A 49 13.88 -4.61 1.93
C ARG A 49 15.11 -5.32 1.36
N SER A 50 15.02 -6.63 1.10
CA SER A 50 16.11 -7.39 0.47
C SER A 50 16.24 -7.08 -1.03
N GLY A 51 15.23 -6.42 -1.61
CA GLY A 51 15.09 -6.21 -3.05
C GLY A 51 14.30 -7.33 -3.73
N GLY A 52 13.91 -8.37 -2.99
CA GLY A 52 13.04 -9.44 -3.45
C GLY A 52 11.59 -8.97 -3.65
N PHE A 53 10.83 -9.75 -4.42
CA PHE A 53 9.41 -9.47 -4.69
C PHE A 53 8.51 -10.49 -4.01
N CYS A 54 7.48 -9.98 -3.35
CA CYS A 54 6.52 -10.76 -2.60
C CYS A 54 5.29 -11.10 -3.45
N GLY A 55 4.67 -12.24 -3.14
CA GLY A 55 3.43 -12.66 -3.80
C GLY A 55 2.17 -12.01 -3.23
N ASP A 56 2.07 -11.80 -1.92
CA ASP A 56 0.76 -11.55 -1.30
C ASP A 56 0.74 -10.24 -0.50
N ARG A 57 0.55 -9.09 -1.17
CA ARG A 57 0.36 -7.80 -0.47
C ARG A 57 -0.97 -7.13 -0.81
N GLY A 58 -1.54 -6.47 0.20
CA GLY A 58 -2.70 -5.59 0.09
C GLY A 58 -2.47 -4.29 0.86
N ILE A 59 -3.23 -3.23 0.56
CA ILE A 59 -3.09 -1.94 1.26
C ILE A 59 -3.81 -2.00 2.60
N ASP A 60 -5.10 -2.30 2.61
CA ASP A 60 -5.91 -2.23 3.84
C ASP A 60 -5.56 -3.38 4.81
N PHE A 61 -4.99 -4.47 4.28
CA PHE A 61 -4.33 -5.53 5.04
C PHE A 61 -2.92 -5.75 4.50
N VAL A 62 -1.93 -5.24 5.23
CA VAL A 62 -0.52 -5.55 4.96
C VAL A 62 -0.25 -6.99 5.35
N ARG A 63 -0.53 -7.94 4.43
CA ARG A 63 -0.07 -9.32 4.59
C ARG A 63 1.44 -9.35 4.44
N GLU A 64 2.09 -10.14 5.30
CA GLU A 64 3.50 -10.44 5.18
C GLU A 64 3.73 -11.22 3.89
N GLY A 65 3.99 -10.49 2.81
CA GLY A 65 4.52 -11.09 1.61
C GLY A 65 5.85 -11.79 1.93
N SER A 66 5.93 -13.09 1.70
CA SER A 66 7.20 -13.82 1.72
C SER A 66 7.90 -13.64 0.37
N PRO A 67 9.25 -13.67 0.31
CA PRO A 67 9.98 -13.88 -0.94
C PRO A 67 9.70 -15.24 -1.63
N TRP A 68 8.72 -16.02 -1.17
CA TRP A 68 8.17 -17.23 -1.81
C TRP A 68 6.70 -17.02 -2.26
N PRO A 69 6.22 -17.63 -3.37
CA PRO A 69 6.80 -18.72 -4.17
C PRO A 69 7.48 -18.23 -5.47
N PHE A 70 8.35 -19.07 -6.06
CA PHE A 70 9.27 -18.76 -7.17
C PHE A 70 8.76 -17.82 -8.28
N CYS A 71 7.48 -17.85 -8.62
CA CYS A 71 6.91 -17.00 -9.66
C CYS A 71 7.05 -15.51 -9.34
N CYS A 72 6.67 -15.05 -8.14
CA CYS A 72 6.63 -13.62 -7.83
C CYS A 72 8.05 -13.04 -7.75
N ALA A 73 8.97 -13.71 -7.06
CA ALA A 73 10.35 -13.27 -6.98
C ALA A 73 11.02 -13.19 -8.37
N MET A 74 10.80 -14.19 -9.24
CA MET A 74 11.41 -14.25 -10.57
C MET A 74 10.77 -13.27 -11.55
N HIS A 75 9.44 -13.21 -11.61
CA HIS A 75 8.72 -12.30 -12.49
C HIS A 75 8.98 -10.85 -12.10
N GLY A 76 9.00 -10.52 -10.80
CA GLY A 76 9.26 -9.15 -10.34
C GLY A 76 10.67 -8.68 -10.70
N THR A 77 11.67 -9.53 -10.46
CA THR A 77 13.06 -9.26 -10.85
C THR A 77 13.20 -9.11 -12.37
N ARG A 78 12.54 -9.99 -13.14
CA ARG A 78 12.50 -9.91 -14.61
C ARG A 78 11.88 -8.60 -15.08
N THR A 79 10.71 -8.21 -14.57
CA THR A 79 10.05 -6.97 -14.94
C THR A 79 10.91 -5.75 -14.62
N LEU A 80 11.58 -5.75 -13.46
CA LEU A 80 12.51 -4.66 -13.11
C LEU A 80 13.66 -4.54 -14.12
N ALA A 81 14.15 -5.65 -14.67
CA ALA A 81 15.16 -5.68 -15.72
C ALA A 81 14.61 -5.37 -17.14
N GLU A 82 13.31 -5.55 -17.37
CA GLU A 82 12.65 -5.26 -18.65
C GLU A 82 12.24 -3.78 -18.78
N ILE A 83 11.82 -3.12 -17.69
CA ILE A 83 11.39 -1.70 -17.72
C ILE A 83 12.39 -0.79 -18.45
N PRO A 84 13.71 -0.83 -18.19
CA PRO A 84 14.67 0.03 -18.87
C PRO A 84 14.69 -0.15 -20.40
N GLN A 85 14.38 -1.34 -20.90
CA GLN A 85 14.40 -1.65 -22.34
C GLN A 85 13.27 -0.95 -23.11
N TYR A 86 12.27 -0.43 -22.40
CA TYR A 86 11.11 0.25 -22.98
C TYR A 86 11.07 1.75 -22.64
N ILE A 87 12.12 2.33 -22.03
CA ILE A 87 12.20 3.77 -21.77
C ILE A 87 12.09 4.55 -23.08
N ALA A 88 12.99 4.24 -24.01
CA ALA A 88 12.93 4.72 -25.38
C ALA A 88 13.15 3.57 -26.36
N THR A 89 12.39 3.57 -27.45
CA THR A 89 12.42 2.53 -28.48
C THR A 89 12.29 3.17 -29.85
N THR A 90 12.51 2.41 -30.91
CA THR A 90 12.32 2.87 -32.28
C THR A 90 11.69 1.77 -33.13
N ASP A 91 10.96 2.17 -34.15
CA ASP A 91 10.69 1.36 -35.33
C ASP A 91 11.15 2.12 -36.59
N ASP A 92 10.69 1.70 -37.77
CA ASP A 92 11.04 2.32 -39.05
C ASP A 92 10.43 3.73 -39.21
N GLU A 93 9.41 4.07 -38.43
CA GLU A 93 8.63 5.29 -38.61
C GLU A 93 8.88 6.34 -37.51
N SER A 94 9.23 5.93 -36.30
CA SER A 94 9.34 6.86 -35.16
C SER A 94 10.29 6.40 -34.07
N ILE A 95 10.82 7.38 -33.35
CA ILE A 95 11.40 7.17 -32.01
C ILE A 95 10.29 7.41 -30.99
N PHE A 96 10.14 6.51 -30.03
CA PHE A 96 9.15 6.60 -28.95
C PHE A 96 9.86 6.74 -27.61
N VAL A 97 9.45 7.72 -26.80
CA VAL A 97 9.82 7.84 -25.39
C VAL A 97 8.60 7.53 -24.54
N SER A 98 8.60 6.35 -23.94
CA SER A 98 7.42 5.75 -23.30
C SER A 98 7.46 5.85 -21.78
N PHE A 99 8.63 5.73 -21.16
CA PHE A 99 8.79 5.87 -19.71
C PHE A 99 9.87 6.89 -19.36
N TYR A 100 9.76 7.51 -18.19
CA TYR A 100 10.66 8.58 -17.77
C TYR A 100 11.46 8.16 -16.55
N TYR A 101 12.69 7.71 -16.81
CA TYR A 101 13.67 7.35 -15.82
C TYR A 101 15.01 7.96 -16.24
N PRO A 102 15.84 8.42 -15.30
CA PRO A 102 17.22 8.77 -15.62
C PRO A 102 17.90 7.60 -16.33
N SER A 103 18.38 7.82 -17.56
CA SER A 103 18.85 6.73 -18.41
C SER A 103 19.71 7.22 -19.57
N THR A 104 20.47 6.29 -20.14
CA THR A 104 21.12 6.46 -21.44
C THR A 104 20.64 5.33 -22.35
N THR A 105 19.95 5.67 -23.44
CA THR A 105 19.43 4.70 -24.41
C THR A 105 20.22 4.80 -25.71
N ASN A 106 20.71 3.67 -26.22
CA ASN A 106 21.35 3.58 -27.54
C ASN A 106 20.40 2.89 -28.52
N LEU A 107 20.07 3.56 -29.62
CA LEU A 107 19.18 3.09 -30.67
C LEU A 107 19.91 3.05 -32.02
N VAL A 108 19.38 2.27 -32.96
CA VAL A 108 19.75 2.33 -34.37
C VAL A 108 18.53 2.80 -35.14
N VAL A 109 18.59 4.00 -35.69
CA VAL A 109 17.47 4.65 -36.40
C VAL A 109 17.93 4.96 -37.82
N GLN A 110 17.20 4.47 -38.83
CA GLN A 110 17.59 4.61 -40.25
C GLN A 110 19.05 4.20 -40.52
N ASN A 111 19.51 3.09 -39.92
CA ASN A 111 20.89 2.57 -39.96
C ASN A 111 21.96 3.50 -39.35
N GLN A 112 21.58 4.44 -38.48
CA GLN A 112 22.49 5.34 -37.78
C GLN A 112 22.38 5.17 -36.27
N PRO A 113 23.49 5.23 -35.53
CA PRO A 113 23.45 5.24 -34.07
C PRO A 113 22.84 6.56 -33.58
N VAL A 114 21.91 6.44 -32.64
CA VAL A 114 21.27 7.55 -31.92
C VAL A 114 21.36 7.27 -30.42
N THR A 115 21.85 8.24 -29.66
CA THR A 115 21.90 8.17 -28.19
C THR A 115 20.88 9.14 -27.61
N ILE A 116 20.13 8.70 -26.61
CA ILE A 116 19.22 9.55 -25.84
C ILE A 116 19.67 9.48 -24.38
N GLU A 117 20.25 10.57 -23.88
CA GLU A 117 20.50 10.75 -22.46
C GLU A 117 19.30 11.45 -21.84
N MET A 118 18.79 10.94 -20.73
CA MET A 118 17.60 11.46 -20.07
C MET A 118 17.89 11.73 -18.60
N GLU A 119 17.54 12.93 -18.14
CA GLU A 119 17.46 13.32 -16.74
C GLU A 119 16.01 13.66 -16.38
N CYS A 120 15.60 13.39 -15.14
CA CYS A 120 14.19 13.49 -14.75
C CYS A 120 14.01 14.03 -13.33
N ASP A 121 13.16 15.05 -13.19
CA ASP A 121 12.41 15.38 -11.98
C ASP A 121 10.91 15.16 -12.26
N TYR A 122 10.62 13.96 -12.75
CA TYR A 122 9.30 13.59 -13.29
C TYR A 122 8.27 13.38 -12.17
N LEU A 123 8.63 12.65 -11.11
CA LEU A 123 7.69 12.27 -10.06
C LEU A 123 7.29 13.42 -9.13
N THR A 124 8.04 14.54 -9.12
CA THR A 124 7.71 15.71 -8.28
C THR A 124 7.34 16.94 -9.08
N LYS A 125 8.05 17.23 -10.18
CA LYS A 125 7.83 18.44 -11.00
C LYS A 125 7.33 18.18 -12.42
N GLY A 126 7.21 16.91 -12.81
CA GLY A 126 6.85 16.51 -14.17
C GLY A 126 7.93 16.84 -15.22
N ILE A 127 9.17 17.14 -14.81
CA ILE A 127 10.23 17.59 -15.72
C ILE A 127 11.00 16.39 -16.27
N VAL A 128 11.14 16.35 -17.59
CA VAL A 128 11.97 15.40 -18.32
C VAL A 128 12.87 16.20 -19.27
N GLU A 129 14.17 16.00 -19.14
CA GLU A 129 15.20 16.61 -19.97
C GLU A 129 15.90 15.49 -20.74
N MET A 130 16.06 15.68 -22.04
CA MET A 130 16.64 14.70 -22.94
C MET A 130 17.65 15.37 -23.87
N THR A 131 18.82 14.77 -24.00
CA THR A 131 19.80 15.12 -25.02
C THR A 131 19.78 14.02 -26.07
N VAL A 132 19.38 14.37 -27.29
CA VAL A 132 19.35 13.45 -28.43
C VAL A 132 20.59 13.69 -29.28
N GLU A 133 21.44 12.67 -29.38
CA GLU A 133 22.65 12.70 -30.18
C GLU A 133 22.55 11.73 -31.36
N SER A 134 22.96 12.17 -32.54
CA SER A 134 23.00 11.35 -33.74
C SER A 134 24.28 11.61 -34.52
N ALA A 135 24.77 10.57 -35.23
CA ALA A 135 25.99 10.71 -36.03
C ALA A 135 25.85 11.70 -37.20
N LYS A 136 24.64 11.86 -37.74
CA LYS A 136 24.28 12.83 -38.79
C LYS A 136 22.88 13.36 -38.54
N GLU A 137 22.49 14.39 -39.30
CA GLU A 137 21.12 14.89 -39.27
C GLU A 137 20.11 13.78 -39.59
N LEU A 138 19.04 13.73 -38.81
CA LEU A 138 18.01 12.71 -38.89
C LEU A 138 16.65 13.38 -39.09
N THR A 139 15.82 12.82 -39.97
CA THR A 139 14.42 13.26 -40.13
C THR A 139 13.52 12.08 -39.78
N ILE A 140 13.03 12.10 -38.55
CA ILE A 140 12.08 11.12 -38.04
C ILE A 140 11.23 11.76 -36.94
N PRO A 141 9.92 11.47 -36.86
CA PRO A 141 9.10 11.87 -35.73
C PRO A 141 9.65 11.32 -34.41
N PHE A 142 9.82 12.22 -33.43
CA PHE A 142 10.12 11.86 -32.05
C PHE A 142 8.83 12.01 -31.23
N LYS A 143 8.32 10.89 -30.73
CA LYS A 143 7.04 10.81 -30.02
C LYS A 143 7.31 10.64 -28.53
N ILE A 144 6.99 11.66 -27.75
CA ILE A 144 7.08 11.61 -26.28
C ILE A 144 5.68 11.30 -25.77
N ARG A 145 5.50 10.24 -24.97
CA ARG A 145 4.18 9.95 -24.38
C ARG A 145 3.71 11.18 -23.60
N VAL A 146 2.40 11.40 -23.56
CA VAL A 146 1.76 12.32 -22.64
C VAL A 146 0.86 11.45 -21.78
N PRO A 147 1.20 11.23 -20.50
CA PRO A 147 0.43 10.33 -19.65
C PRO A 147 -1.04 10.77 -19.58
N ALA A 148 -1.98 9.83 -19.64
CA ALA A 148 -3.42 10.15 -19.64
C ALA A 148 -3.86 10.98 -18.41
N TRP A 149 -3.13 10.87 -17.30
CA TRP A 149 -3.38 11.64 -16.08
C TRP A 149 -2.87 13.09 -16.12
N SER A 150 -2.16 13.50 -17.18
CA SER A 150 -1.50 14.81 -17.28
C SER A 150 -1.71 15.51 -18.62
N ARG A 151 -1.11 16.71 -18.73
CA ARG A 151 -0.99 17.52 -19.94
C ARG A 151 0.42 18.09 -20.03
N VAL A 152 0.82 18.49 -21.24
CA VAL A 152 2.11 19.18 -21.44
C VAL A 152 1.98 20.63 -20.97
N ALA A 153 2.62 20.95 -19.84
CA ALA A 153 2.68 22.30 -19.29
C ALA A 153 3.66 23.19 -20.06
N LYS A 154 4.86 22.65 -20.38
CA LYS A 154 5.90 23.36 -21.11
C LYS A 154 6.69 22.40 -22.00
N LEU A 155 7.19 22.93 -23.11
CA LEU A 155 8.03 22.20 -24.05
C LEU A 155 9.07 23.16 -24.62
N PHE A 156 10.32 22.74 -24.61
CA PHE A 156 11.45 23.46 -25.18
C PHE A 156 12.27 22.51 -26.04
N VAL A 157 12.77 23.04 -27.17
CA VAL A 157 13.78 22.35 -27.99
C VAL A 157 14.91 23.33 -28.27
N ASP A 158 16.15 22.94 -27.99
CA ASP A 158 17.34 23.82 -28.02
C ASP A 158 17.13 25.13 -27.23
N GLY A 159 16.49 25.01 -26.06
CA GLY A 159 16.13 26.14 -25.20
C GLY A 159 14.99 27.04 -25.71
N GLN A 160 14.45 26.79 -26.91
CA GLN A 160 13.38 27.60 -27.49
C GLN A 160 12.00 27.00 -27.18
N PRO A 161 11.04 27.79 -26.65
CA PRO A 161 9.71 27.30 -26.34
C PRO A 161 9.00 26.81 -27.61
N GLN A 162 8.37 25.64 -27.52
CA GLN A 162 7.59 25.03 -28.60
C GLN A 162 6.14 24.86 -28.18
N LYS A 163 5.23 24.92 -29.16
CA LYS A 163 3.84 24.50 -28.93
C LYS A 163 3.77 22.99 -28.97
N ALA A 164 3.25 22.37 -27.90
CA ALA A 164 3.02 20.94 -27.87
C ALA A 164 1.91 20.55 -28.85
N VAL A 165 2.17 19.56 -29.71
CA VAL A 165 1.19 18.96 -30.61
C VAL A 165 0.96 17.53 -30.13
N VAL A 166 -0.14 17.32 -29.41
CA VAL A 166 -0.49 16.00 -28.84
C VAL A 166 -1.47 15.30 -29.78
N LYS A 167 -1.12 14.10 -30.25
CA LYS A 167 -1.95 13.23 -31.08
C LYS A 167 -1.94 11.83 -30.47
N GLU A 168 -3.12 11.29 -30.17
CA GLU A 168 -3.26 9.90 -29.67
C GLU A 168 -2.40 9.59 -28.42
N GLY A 169 -2.25 10.59 -27.54
CA GLY A 169 -1.42 10.51 -26.33
C GLY A 169 0.08 10.70 -26.55
N TRP A 170 0.52 11.10 -27.75
CA TRP A 170 1.92 11.41 -28.05
C TRP A 170 2.10 12.90 -28.32
N CYS A 171 3.04 13.56 -27.63
CA CYS A 171 3.59 14.83 -28.06
C CYS A 171 4.57 14.57 -29.21
N VAL A 172 4.19 14.98 -30.42
CA VAL A 172 4.93 14.66 -31.65
C VAL A 172 5.84 15.82 -32.03
N LEU A 173 7.15 15.55 -32.07
CA LEU A 173 8.17 16.44 -32.60
C LEU A 173 8.58 15.93 -33.99
N ASP A 174 7.91 16.44 -35.01
CA ASP A 174 8.20 16.12 -36.42
C ASP A 174 9.10 17.21 -37.01
N ARG A 175 10.41 16.94 -37.06
CA ARG A 175 11.45 17.90 -37.43
C ARG A 175 12.73 17.23 -37.91
N VAL A 176 13.64 18.05 -38.42
CA VAL A 176 15.05 17.67 -38.61
C VAL A 176 15.77 17.78 -37.26
N TRP A 177 16.41 16.69 -36.86
CA TRP A 177 17.24 16.57 -35.66
C TRP A 177 18.69 16.82 -36.04
N LYS A 178 19.32 17.80 -35.39
CA LYS A 178 20.75 18.06 -35.53
C LYS A 178 21.54 16.96 -34.82
N THR A 179 22.85 16.92 -35.03
CA THR A 179 23.75 15.95 -34.37
C THR A 179 23.62 15.94 -32.85
N THR A 180 23.26 17.07 -32.24
CA THR A 180 22.88 17.18 -30.83
C THR A 180 21.66 18.09 -30.76
N THR A 181 20.60 17.63 -30.09
CA THR A 181 19.37 18.39 -29.87
C THR A 181 18.89 18.20 -28.44
N ASP A 182 18.65 19.30 -27.74
CA ASP A 182 18.15 19.26 -26.36
C ASP A 182 16.63 19.38 -26.35
N VAL A 183 15.95 18.50 -25.64
CA VAL A 183 14.49 18.51 -25.49
C VAL A 183 14.15 18.54 -24.01
N ARG A 184 13.38 19.55 -23.59
CA ARG A 184 12.83 19.63 -22.23
C ARG A 184 11.32 19.67 -22.30
N ILE A 185 10.67 18.73 -21.64
CA ILE A 185 9.21 18.67 -21.52
C ILE A 185 8.83 18.69 -20.04
N GLN A 186 7.78 19.43 -19.70
CA GLN A 186 7.22 19.47 -18.36
C GLN A 186 5.75 19.07 -18.43
N PHE A 187 5.37 18.11 -17.60
CA PHE A 187 3.99 17.66 -17.39
C PHE A 187 3.35 18.36 -16.20
N GLU A 188 2.03 18.55 -16.24
CA GLU A 188 1.27 19.04 -15.09
C GLU A 188 1.22 17.98 -13.98
N MET A 189 1.63 18.37 -12.76
CA MET A 189 1.60 17.51 -11.57
C MET A 189 0.53 18.03 -10.62
N VAL A 190 -0.59 17.31 -10.53
CA VAL A 190 -1.74 17.69 -9.68
C VAL A 190 -2.21 16.51 -8.84
N VAL A 191 -2.86 16.83 -7.72
CA VAL A 191 -3.66 15.84 -6.99
C VAL A 191 -4.90 15.53 -7.82
N ARG A 192 -5.19 14.25 -7.99
CA ARG A 192 -6.34 13.75 -8.74
C ARG A 192 -6.96 12.57 -8.00
N THR A 193 -8.19 12.26 -8.36
CA THR A 193 -8.92 11.13 -7.80
C THR A 193 -9.27 10.10 -8.86
N GLU A 194 -9.51 8.88 -8.40
CA GLU A 194 -10.16 7.86 -9.20
C GLU A 194 -11.22 7.15 -8.34
N PRO A 195 -12.39 6.83 -8.93
CA PRO A 195 -13.46 6.16 -8.20
C PRO A 195 -13.03 4.79 -7.70
N MET A 196 -13.70 4.32 -6.65
CA MET A 196 -13.54 2.95 -6.19
C MET A 196 -13.91 1.97 -7.31
N ASN A 197 -13.11 0.92 -7.48
CA ASN A 197 -13.39 -0.10 -8.48
C ASN A 197 -14.61 -0.93 -8.05
N GLU A 198 -15.64 -0.98 -8.89
CA GLU A 198 -16.89 -1.72 -8.63
C GLU A 198 -16.69 -3.25 -8.53
N PHE A 199 -15.55 -3.77 -8.98
CA PHE A 199 -15.38 -5.20 -9.23
C PHE A 199 -15.01 -6.06 -8.02
N ILE A 200 -14.65 -5.52 -6.83
CA ILE A 200 -14.03 -6.34 -5.77
C ILE A 200 -14.41 -5.90 -4.35
N GLY A 201 -14.88 -6.86 -3.54
CA GLY A 201 -14.84 -6.81 -2.07
C GLY A 201 -15.85 -5.90 -1.38
N LEU A 202 -16.62 -5.14 -2.15
CA LEU A 202 -17.70 -4.29 -1.63
C LEU A 202 -18.74 -5.16 -0.92
N GLN A 203 -18.95 -4.91 0.36
CA GLN A 203 -20.06 -5.46 1.12
C GLN A 203 -21.32 -4.61 0.94
N GLU A 204 -22.47 -5.20 1.21
CA GLU A 204 -23.72 -4.45 1.25
C GLU A 204 -23.62 -3.35 2.32
N GLY A 205 -23.71 -2.08 1.90
CA GLY A 205 -23.58 -0.92 2.79
C GLY A 205 -22.24 -0.17 2.68
N ASP A 206 -21.28 -0.66 1.90
CA ASP A 206 -20.01 0.06 1.69
C ASP A 206 -20.23 1.41 1.00
N ASP A 207 -19.48 2.41 1.47
CA ASP A 207 -19.53 3.79 0.97
C ASP A 207 -18.75 3.94 -0.34
N THR A 208 -19.41 3.63 -1.45
CA THR A 208 -18.84 3.74 -2.81
C THR A 208 -18.61 5.18 -3.28
N SER A 209 -18.99 6.19 -2.47
CA SER A 209 -18.71 7.59 -2.78
C SER A 209 -17.25 7.98 -2.50
N ARG A 210 -16.46 7.10 -1.88
CA ARG A 210 -15.05 7.35 -1.58
C ARG A 210 -14.19 7.13 -2.82
N GLU A 211 -13.11 7.91 -2.90
CA GLU A 211 -12.19 7.88 -4.03
C GLU A 211 -10.77 7.58 -3.57
N SER A 212 -9.97 7.02 -4.49
CA SER A 212 -8.53 6.90 -4.30
C SER A 212 -7.84 8.19 -4.69
N LEU A 213 -6.84 8.61 -3.92
CA LEU A 213 -6.04 9.81 -4.18
C LEU A 213 -4.75 9.47 -4.93
N TRP A 214 -4.33 10.37 -5.81
CA TRP A 214 -3.14 10.22 -6.63
C TRP A 214 -2.43 11.57 -6.79
N PHE A 215 -1.10 11.55 -6.88
CA PHE A 215 -0.31 12.69 -7.33
C PHE A 215 0.58 12.24 -8.49
N GLY A 216 0.26 12.75 -9.67
CA GLY A 216 0.81 12.23 -10.92
C GLY A 216 0.50 10.73 -11.13
N PRO A 217 1.52 9.88 -11.40
CA PRO A 217 1.32 8.45 -11.62
C PRO A 217 1.25 7.65 -10.31
N ARG A 218 1.48 8.27 -9.15
CA ARG A 218 1.68 7.59 -7.87
C ARG A 218 0.41 7.66 -7.02
N GLN A 219 -0.03 6.52 -6.52
CA GLN A 219 -1.16 6.38 -5.61
C GLN A 219 -0.75 6.88 -4.22
N LEU A 220 -1.64 7.65 -3.60
CA LEU A 220 -1.53 8.11 -2.23
C LEU A 220 -2.33 7.17 -1.32
N VAL A 221 -1.75 6.83 -0.18
CA VAL A 221 -2.41 6.01 0.85
C VAL A 221 -2.24 6.66 2.21
N TYR A 222 -3.32 6.66 2.99
CA TYR A 222 -3.25 7.13 4.37
C TYR A 222 -2.47 6.11 5.19
N ASN A 223 -1.46 6.57 5.92
CA ASN A 223 -0.72 5.74 6.85
C ASN A 223 -1.07 6.18 8.28
N GLN A 224 -1.79 5.33 9.01
CA GLN A 224 -2.25 5.65 10.35
C GLN A 224 -1.09 5.98 11.29
N SER A 225 0.08 5.33 11.15
CA SER A 225 1.20 5.48 12.08
C SER A 225 1.89 6.85 12.05
N ILE A 226 1.62 7.68 11.04
CA ILE A 226 2.26 9.00 10.87
C ILE A 226 1.26 10.16 11.00
N ASN A 227 0.01 9.87 11.37
CA ASN A 227 -1.08 10.84 11.49
C ASN A 227 -1.50 11.06 12.96
N HIS A 228 -0.51 11.14 13.85
CA HIS A 228 -0.72 11.34 15.29
C HIS A 228 -1.51 12.62 15.60
N ASP A 229 -1.21 13.73 14.92
CA ASP A 229 -1.91 15.01 15.14
C ASP A 229 -3.42 14.91 14.86
N LEU A 230 -3.81 14.18 13.80
CA LEU A 230 -5.21 13.88 13.50
C LEU A 230 -5.87 13.08 14.62
N HIS A 231 -5.22 12.00 15.06
CA HIS A 231 -5.76 11.18 16.14
C HIS A 231 -5.92 11.99 17.44
N HIS A 232 -5.04 12.95 17.70
CA HIS A 232 -5.12 13.77 18.92
C HIS A 232 -6.07 14.98 18.80
N ALA A 233 -6.47 15.35 17.59
CA ALA A 233 -7.46 16.41 17.35
C ALA A 233 -8.91 15.94 17.57
N VAL A 234 -9.19 14.64 17.35
CA VAL A 234 -10.52 14.06 17.54
C VAL A 234 -10.81 13.78 19.02
N LYS A 235 -12.06 13.98 19.44
CA LYS A 235 -12.53 13.70 20.80
C LYS A 235 -13.65 12.65 20.76
N GLY A 236 -13.72 11.82 21.78
CA GLY A 236 -14.80 10.84 21.91
C GLY A 236 -14.65 9.97 23.14
N GLN A 237 -15.71 9.26 23.52
CA GLN A 237 -15.64 8.26 24.58
C GLN A 237 -14.89 7.01 24.12
N PRO A 238 -14.21 6.29 25.04
CA PRO A 238 -13.65 4.97 24.74
C PRO A 238 -14.72 3.99 24.27
N ALA A 239 -14.48 3.36 23.12
CA ALA A 239 -15.44 2.45 22.48
C ALA A 239 -14.75 1.61 21.39
N LEU A 240 -15.34 0.48 21.03
CA LEU A 240 -15.03 -0.22 19.78
C LEU A 240 -15.47 0.66 18.61
N ARG A 241 -14.59 0.88 17.63
CA ARG A 241 -14.82 1.81 16.50
C ARG A 241 -14.74 1.17 15.13
N HIS A 242 -13.99 0.09 15.00
CA HIS A 242 -13.84 -0.58 13.72
C HIS A 242 -13.60 -2.07 13.96
N VAL A 243 -14.28 -2.90 13.18
CA VAL A 243 -14.03 -4.33 13.10
C VAL A 243 -13.93 -4.69 11.63
N TYR A 244 -12.81 -5.26 11.27
CA TYR A 244 -12.68 -6.06 10.08
C TYR A 244 -12.35 -7.49 10.48
N GLN A 245 -13.03 -8.44 9.85
CA GLN A 245 -12.70 -9.85 9.97
C GLN A 245 -13.05 -10.55 8.67
N ALA A 246 -12.08 -11.27 8.10
CA ALA A 246 -12.25 -11.95 6.83
C ALA A 246 -13.33 -13.06 6.88
N TYR A 247 -13.52 -13.70 8.04
CA TYR A 247 -14.43 -14.84 8.20
C TYR A 247 -15.21 -14.77 9.51
N GLY A 248 -16.54 -14.90 9.42
CA GLY A 248 -17.43 -14.84 10.58
C GLY A 248 -17.46 -13.45 11.23
N GLU A 249 -18.10 -13.34 12.38
CA GLU A 249 -18.22 -12.09 13.14
C GLU A 249 -17.36 -12.10 14.39
N LEU A 250 -16.89 -10.93 14.82
CA LEU A 250 -16.25 -10.75 16.12
C LEU A 250 -17.21 -11.18 17.24
N GLN A 251 -16.74 -12.02 18.15
CA GLN A 251 -17.52 -12.47 19.30
C GLN A 251 -16.98 -11.84 20.59
N LEU A 252 -17.89 -11.32 21.42
CA LEU A 252 -17.57 -10.75 22.73
C LEU A 252 -17.82 -11.82 23.81
N ASP A 253 -16.81 -12.10 24.62
CA ASP A 253 -16.85 -13.11 25.70
C ASP A 253 -17.15 -14.56 25.24
N GLN A 254 -17.06 -14.82 23.94
CA GLN A 254 -17.26 -16.12 23.29
C GLN A 254 -16.23 -16.33 22.18
N SER A 255 -15.95 -17.59 21.83
CA SER A 255 -15.16 -17.95 20.65
C SER A 255 -15.93 -17.67 19.36
N THR A 256 -15.24 -17.68 18.21
CA THR A 256 -15.86 -17.56 16.88
C THR A 256 -16.86 -18.67 16.56
N THR A 257 -16.77 -19.80 17.25
CA THR A 257 -17.70 -20.93 17.16
C THR A 257 -18.82 -20.86 18.21
N GLN A 258 -18.96 -19.71 18.89
CA GLN A 258 -19.97 -19.43 19.92
C GLN A 258 -19.89 -20.35 21.15
N THR A 259 -18.69 -20.84 21.46
CA THR A 259 -18.40 -21.58 22.69
C THR A 259 -17.70 -20.68 23.72
N PRO A 260 -17.58 -21.07 25.00
CA PRO A 260 -16.75 -20.33 25.93
C PRO A 260 -15.31 -20.21 25.42
N LEU A 261 -14.70 -19.02 25.57
CA LEU A 261 -13.30 -18.78 25.22
C LEU A 261 -12.38 -19.77 25.95
N ALA A 262 -11.57 -20.51 25.21
CA ALA A 262 -10.60 -21.43 25.78
C ALA A 262 -9.29 -21.45 24.99
N ILE A 263 -8.16 -21.45 25.67
CA ILE A 263 -6.83 -21.61 25.05
C ILE A 263 -6.11 -22.72 25.78
N GLY A 264 -5.75 -23.79 25.06
CA GLY A 264 -5.37 -25.06 25.67
C GLY A 264 -6.48 -25.55 26.62
N GLU A 265 -6.13 -25.88 27.85
CA GLU A 265 -7.09 -26.33 28.88
C GLU A 265 -7.75 -25.18 29.66
N LYS A 266 -7.23 -23.94 29.53
CA LYS A 266 -7.68 -22.80 30.33
C LYS A 266 -8.89 -22.14 29.68
N LYS A 267 -9.97 -21.99 30.47
CA LYS A 267 -11.21 -21.31 30.07
C LYS A 267 -11.25 -19.88 30.60
N TYR A 268 -11.89 -19.00 29.85
CA TYR A 268 -11.99 -17.58 30.13
C TYR A 268 -13.45 -17.12 30.10
N LYS A 269 -13.77 -16.13 30.94
CA LYS A 269 -15.11 -15.52 30.98
C LYS A 269 -15.18 -14.22 30.17
N LYS A 270 -14.05 -13.53 30.03
CA LYS A 270 -13.95 -12.25 29.35
C LYS A 270 -12.95 -12.34 28.21
N GLY A 271 -13.20 -11.62 27.12
CA GLY A 271 -12.27 -11.49 26.01
C GLY A 271 -12.96 -11.31 24.67
N LEU A 272 -12.19 -11.45 23.60
CA LEU A 272 -12.66 -11.35 22.22
C LEU A 272 -12.30 -12.65 21.47
N GLY A 273 -13.27 -13.26 20.81
CA GLY A 273 -13.07 -14.37 19.87
C GLY A 273 -13.06 -13.86 18.44
N THR A 274 -11.99 -14.14 17.71
CA THR A 274 -11.74 -13.62 16.36
C THR A 274 -11.22 -14.71 15.41
N HIS A 275 -11.28 -14.48 14.11
CA HIS A 275 -10.73 -15.35 13.07
C HIS A 275 -9.68 -14.57 12.26
N SER A 276 -8.59 -15.20 11.84
CA SER A 276 -7.63 -14.55 10.91
C SER A 276 -8.25 -14.37 9.49
N VAL A 277 -7.97 -13.34 8.73
CA VAL A 277 -7.29 -12.09 9.07
C VAL A 277 -8.30 -11.14 9.71
N SER A 278 -7.96 -10.51 10.84
CA SER A 278 -8.83 -9.55 11.54
C SER A 278 -8.09 -8.32 12.02
N GLU A 279 -8.78 -7.18 12.03
CA GLU A 279 -8.37 -5.91 12.61
C GLU A 279 -9.50 -5.36 13.49
N ILE A 280 -9.23 -5.14 14.78
CA ILE A 280 -10.21 -4.65 15.74
C ILE A 280 -9.67 -3.39 16.40
N THR A 281 -10.30 -2.24 16.15
CA THR A 281 -9.82 -0.95 16.64
C THR A 281 -10.74 -0.35 17.69
N TYR A 282 -10.15 -0.03 18.85
CA TYR A 282 -10.78 0.71 19.92
C TYR A 282 -10.25 2.15 19.97
N TRP A 283 -11.15 3.10 20.17
CA TRP A 283 -10.79 4.45 20.60
C TRP A 283 -10.53 4.43 22.12
N LEU A 284 -9.40 5.00 22.53
CA LEU A 284 -8.96 5.03 23.93
C LEU A 284 -9.10 6.41 24.57
N ASP A 285 -9.15 7.47 23.75
CA ASP A 285 -9.14 8.86 24.18
C ASP A 285 -7.96 9.26 25.10
N GLY A 286 -6.88 8.47 25.16
CA GLY A 286 -5.70 8.73 26.01
C GLY A 286 -5.95 8.56 27.52
N GLN A 287 -7.03 7.86 27.90
CA GLN A 287 -7.42 7.66 29.31
C GLN A 287 -6.73 6.46 29.97
N PHE A 288 -6.11 5.58 29.17
CA PHE A 288 -5.53 4.32 29.61
C PHE A 288 -4.01 4.40 29.61
N LYS A 289 -3.37 3.52 30.40
CA LYS A 289 -1.91 3.39 30.48
C LYS A 289 -1.40 2.01 30.08
N GLU A 290 -2.25 0.99 30.18
CA GLU A 290 -1.84 -0.39 29.95
C GLU A 290 -2.95 -1.17 29.25
N PHE A 291 -2.57 -2.02 28.29
CA PHE A 291 -3.38 -3.08 27.72
C PHE A 291 -2.79 -4.45 28.09
N ARG A 292 -3.64 -5.42 28.44
CA ARG A 292 -3.23 -6.79 28.76
C ARG A 292 -4.21 -7.79 28.14
N SER A 293 -3.68 -8.91 27.66
CA SER A 293 -4.46 -10.07 27.18
C SER A 293 -3.67 -11.35 27.36
N ASP A 294 -4.36 -12.47 27.54
CA ASP A 294 -3.86 -13.79 27.21
C ASP A 294 -4.22 -14.08 25.75
N ILE A 295 -3.24 -14.42 24.91
CA ILE A 295 -3.43 -14.68 23.48
C ILE A 295 -3.17 -16.14 23.16
N GLY A 296 -3.91 -16.66 22.16
CA GLY A 296 -3.72 -18.00 21.65
C GLY A 296 -4.88 -18.48 20.78
N ILE A 297 -4.71 -19.68 20.23
CA ILE A 297 -5.73 -20.32 19.39
C ILE A 297 -6.83 -20.89 20.28
N ASP A 298 -8.07 -20.72 19.83
CA ASP A 298 -9.22 -21.23 20.54
C ASP A 298 -9.24 -22.77 20.52
N ALA A 299 -9.61 -23.39 21.65
CA ALA A 299 -9.63 -24.84 21.78
C ALA A 299 -10.59 -25.53 20.78
N SER A 300 -11.62 -24.84 20.28
CA SER A 300 -12.52 -25.36 19.24
C SER A 300 -11.87 -25.50 17.87
N ALA A 301 -10.67 -24.93 17.67
CA ALA A 301 -9.84 -25.20 16.50
C ALA A 301 -9.30 -26.65 16.48
N GLU A 302 -9.36 -27.37 17.61
CA GLU A 302 -8.96 -28.78 17.74
C GLU A 302 -7.50 -29.04 17.30
N GLY A 303 -6.62 -28.06 17.50
CA GLY A 303 -5.22 -28.15 17.10
C GLY A 303 -4.95 -27.84 15.63
N ALA A 304 -5.99 -27.57 14.82
CA ALA A 304 -5.88 -27.13 13.44
C ALA A 304 -6.04 -25.61 13.39
N GLY A 305 -4.94 -24.88 13.21
CA GLY A 305 -4.92 -23.42 13.11
C GLY A 305 -3.51 -22.91 13.39
N ALA A 306 -3.10 -21.84 12.71
CA ALA A 306 -1.88 -21.13 13.06
C ALA A 306 -2.03 -19.63 12.74
N VAL A 307 -1.79 -18.79 13.75
CA VAL A 307 -2.04 -17.34 13.65
C VAL A 307 -0.89 -16.51 14.18
N ARG A 308 -0.86 -15.24 13.79
CA ARG A 308 0.07 -14.21 14.29
C ARG A 308 -0.72 -13.10 14.98
N PHE A 309 -0.33 -12.72 16.18
CA PHE A 309 -0.96 -11.61 16.94
C PHE A 309 -0.10 -10.34 16.85
N LYS A 310 -0.74 -9.17 16.74
CA LYS A 310 -0.08 -7.85 16.74
C LYS A 310 -0.93 -6.82 17.48
N VAL A 311 -0.27 -5.94 18.22
CA VAL A 311 -0.90 -4.80 18.92
C VAL A 311 -0.29 -3.49 18.43
N CYS A 312 -1.15 -2.61 17.93
CA CYS A 312 -0.77 -1.26 17.48
C CYS A 312 -1.39 -0.19 18.37
N ALA A 313 -0.63 0.88 18.66
CA ALA A 313 -1.16 2.14 19.17
C ALA A 313 -0.96 3.24 18.14
N ASP A 314 -2.02 3.98 17.84
CA ASP A 314 -2.02 5.05 16.83
C ASP A 314 -1.38 4.61 15.51
N GLY A 315 -1.68 3.38 15.07
CA GLY A 315 -1.13 2.79 13.84
C GLY A 315 0.32 2.30 13.94
N LYS A 316 1.05 2.59 15.02
CA LYS A 316 2.40 2.08 15.27
C LYS A 316 2.35 0.77 16.05
N VAL A 317 3.10 -0.23 15.61
CA VAL A 317 3.32 -1.45 16.39
C VAL A 317 4.11 -1.11 17.67
N ILE A 318 3.45 -1.20 18.83
CA ILE A 318 4.02 -0.88 20.15
C ILE A 318 4.44 -2.12 20.94
N HIS A 319 3.82 -3.25 20.61
CA HIS A 319 4.26 -4.55 21.05
C HIS A 319 4.16 -5.49 19.85
N GLY A 320 5.33 -5.84 19.34
CA GLY A 320 5.51 -6.99 18.47
C GLY A 320 6.25 -8.04 19.28
N ASP A 321 5.56 -8.78 20.13
CA ASP A 321 5.99 -10.15 20.31
C ASP A 321 5.57 -10.88 19.03
N VAL A 322 6.53 -11.20 18.18
CA VAL A 322 6.38 -12.34 17.30
C VAL A 322 6.22 -13.54 18.25
N VAL A 323 5.10 -14.27 18.21
CA VAL A 323 4.84 -15.37 19.15
C VAL A 323 5.09 -16.74 18.53
N LYS A 324 6.24 -17.35 18.85
CA LYS A 324 6.51 -18.79 18.86
C LYS A 324 6.04 -19.62 17.66
N ALA A 325 6.78 -19.84 16.57
CA ALA A 325 6.28 -20.68 15.46
C ALA A 325 6.39 -22.10 15.93
N SER A 326 5.27 -22.67 16.32
CA SER A 326 5.16 -24.11 16.47
C SER A 326 4.71 -24.66 15.13
N ILE A 327 5.64 -24.67 14.19
CA ILE A 327 5.57 -25.54 13.02
C ILE A 327 5.78 -26.93 13.61
N GLY A 328 4.79 -27.81 13.50
CA GLY A 328 4.90 -29.17 14.04
C GLY A 328 6.24 -29.80 13.65
N GLU A 329 6.82 -30.63 14.53
CA GLU A 329 8.21 -31.17 14.49
C GLU A 329 8.74 -31.63 13.12
N LYS A 330 7.86 -31.90 12.15
CA LYS A 330 8.20 -32.28 10.77
C LYS A 330 8.65 -31.12 9.86
N ASN A 331 8.38 -29.85 10.21
CA ASN A 331 8.59 -28.69 9.33
C ASN A 331 9.59 -27.66 9.89
N GLU A 332 10.28 -27.97 10.99
CA GLU A 332 11.23 -27.09 11.70
C GLU A 332 12.34 -26.53 10.78
N GLY A 333 12.75 -27.31 9.77
CA GLY A 333 13.77 -26.90 8.78
C GLY A 333 13.29 -25.97 7.65
N GLN A 334 11.99 -25.68 7.52
CA GLN A 334 11.47 -24.88 6.40
C GLN A 334 11.37 -23.37 6.72
N VAL A 335 11.33 -22.98 7.98
CA VAL A 335 11.03 -21.58 8.36
C VAL A 335 12.22 -20.64 8.28
N GLN A 336 13.45 -21.15 8.43
CA GLN A 336 14.65 -20.32 8.34
C GLN A 336 14.87 -19.73 6.94
N SER A 337 14.32 -20.35 5.88
CA SER A 337 14.48 -19.88 4.50
C SER A 337 13.33 -19.04 3.96
N LEU A 338 12.15 -19.04 4.61
CA LEU A 338 10.93 -18.42 4.09
C LEU A 338 10.79 -16.92 4.38
N TYR A 339 11.42 -16.39 5.44
CA TYR A 339 11.19 -15.01 5.89
C TYR A 339 12.44 -14.24 6.30
N GLY A 340 13.64 -14.83 6.28
CA GLY A 340 14.89 -14.14 6.64
C GLY A 340 14.98 -13.65 8.10
N PHE A 341 13.99 -13.94 8.94
CA PHE A 341 13.90 -13.64 10.37
C PHE A 341 13.23 -14.81 11.10
N GLU A 342 13.45 -14.97 12.42
CA GLU A 342 12.73 -15.97 13.23
C GLU A 342 11.23 -15.59 13.29
N VAL A 343 10.43 -16.16 12.39
CA VAL A 343 8.97 -16.00 12.41
C VAL A 343 8.39 -17.04 13.34
N THR A 344 7.42 -16.57 14.09
CA THR A 344 7.12 -17.13 15.37
C THR A 344 5.56 -17.03 15.49
N ALA A 345 4.84 -18.11 15.18
CA ALA A 345 3.36 -18.29 15.09
C ALA A 345 2.73 -19.42 15.96
N MET A 346 1.68 -19.13 16.73
CA MET A 346 1.05 -20.11 17.63
C MET A 346 0.29 -21.20 16.88
N SER A 347 0.34 -22.44 17.37
CA SER A 347 -0.49 -23.58 16.96
C SER A 347 -1.58 -23.88 18.00
N GLY A 348 -2.62 -24.61 17.60
CA GLY A 348 -3.73 -24.97 18.51
C GLY A 348 -3.34 -25.90 19.69
N LYS A 349 -2.07 -26.29 19.81
CA LYS A 349 -1.54 -27.05 20.97
C LYS A 349 -0.79 -26.17 21.97
N ASP A 350 -0.47 -24.94 21.60
CA ASP A 350 0.34 -24.07 22.45
C ASP A 350 -0.49 -23.52 23.61
N PRO A 351 0.10 -23.41 24.82
CA PRO A 351 -0.57 -22.77 25.94
C PRO A 351 -0.77 -21.27 25.68
N ALA A 352 -1.70 -20.66 26.42
CA ALA A 352 -1.92 -19.22 26.35
C ALA A 352 -0.64 -18.43 26.70
N LYS A 353 -0.36 -17.39 25.91
CA LYS A 353 0.72 -16.45 26.19
C LYS A 353 0.14 -15.14 26.70
N SER A 354 0.60 -14.67 27.86
CA SER A 354 0.20 -13.36 28.38
C SER A 354 1.04 -12.24 27.77
N ILE A 355 0.39 -11.17 27.33
CA ILE A 355 1.03 -9.95 26.84
C ILE A 355 0.60 -8.74 27.69
N LEU A 356 1.49 -7.75 27.79
CA LEU A 356 1.26 -6.49 28.49
C LEU A 356 1.92 -5.37 27.69
N VAL A 357 1.17 -4.30 27.43
CA VAL A 357 1.60 -3.24 26.52
C VAL A 357 1.26 -1.87 27.11
N ASP A 358 2.18 -0.92 27.02
CA ASP A 358 1.95 0.49 27.35
C ASP A 358 1.14 1.20 26.25
N VAL A 359 0.06 1.88 26.64
CA VAL A 359 -0.84 2.65 25.77
C VAL A 359 -1.08 4.07 26.30
N SER A 360 -0.18 4.59 27.15
CA SER A 360 -0.37 5.84 27.91
C SER A 360 -0.66 7.09 27.06
N ASP A 361 -0.12 7.13 25.85
CA ASP A 361 -0.25 8.25 24.91
C ASP A 361 -1.17 7.93 23.73
N ALA A 362 -1.71 6.71 23.66
CA ALA A 362 -2.45 6.23 22.51
C ALA A 362 -3.90 6.74 22.48
N LYS A 363 -4.34 7.17 21.30
CA LYS A 363 -5.77 7.47 21.02
C LYS A 363 -6.49 6.29 20.38
N LEU A 364 -5.78 5.45 19.64
CA LEU A 364 -6.28 4.25 18.99
C LEU A 364 -5.49 3.03 19.46
N LEU A 365 -6.19 1.97 19.81
CA LEU A 365 -5.64 0.63 20.02
C LEU A 365 -6.18 -0.29 18.93
N THR A 366 -5.30 -0.86 18.13
CA THR A 366 -5.68 -1.84 17.10
C THR A 366 -5.10 -3.20 17.44
N LEU A 367 -5.99 -4.20 17.53
CA LEU A 367 -5.67 -5.60 17.72
C LEU A 367 -5.75 -6.30 16.37
N VAL A 368 -4.68 -7.00 15.97
CA VAL A 368 -4.59 -7.67 14.67
C VAL A 368 -4.28 -9.13 14.85
N VAL A 369 -5.01 -9.98 14.14
CA VAL A 369 -4.70 -11.39 13.96
C VAL A 369 -4.49 -11.65 12.47
N ASP A 370 -3.27 -12.02 12.09
CA ASP A 370 -2.89 -12.37 10.73
C ASP A 370 -2.79 -13.89 10.58
N GLU A 371 -2.91 -14.36 9.34
CA GLU A 371 -2.62 -15.74 8.93
C GLU A 371 -1.16 -16.09 9.24
N ALA A 372 -0.85 -17.37 9.49
CA ALA A 372 0.52 -17.84 9.67
C ALA A 372 1.11 -18.59 8.45
N VAL A 373 1.08 -19.93 8.47
CA VAL A 373 1.83 -20.79 7.53
C VAL A 373 1.00 -21.93 6.94
N ASN A 374 -0.24 -22.13 7.38
CA ASN A 374 -1.12 -23.23 6.98
C ASN A 374 -2.39 -22.76 6.24
N GLY A 375 -2.40 -21.50 5.75
CA GLY A 375 -3.62 -20.86 5.28
C GLY A 375 -4.57 -20.51 6.44
N LEU A 376 -5.83 -20.22 6.11
CA LEU A 376 -6.82 -19.66 7.05
C LEU A 376 -7.69 -20.71 7.75
N ALA A 377 -7.38 -22.00 7.59
CA ALA A 377 -8.27 -23.06 8.03
C ALA A 377 -8.30 -23.18 9.57
N LYS A 378 -9.47 -22.91 10.17
CA LYS A 378 -9.72 -22.98 11.62
C LYS A 378 -8.78 -22.07 12.43
N ASP A 379 -8.43 -20.91 11.87
CA ASP A 379 -7.62 -19.89 12.54
C ASP A 379 -8.45 -19.09 13.58
N TYR A 380 -9.09 -19.83 14.49
CA TYR A 380 -9.87 -19.27 15.58
C TYR A 380 -8.91 -18.79 16.67
N ALA A 381 -8.91 -17.50 16.93
CA ALA A 381 -7.98 -16.83 17.81
C ALA A 381 -8.71 -16.11 18.94
N ASN A 382 -8.11 -16.10 20.13
CA ASN A 382 -8.68 -15.47 21.30
C ASN A 382 -7.75 -14.37 21.82
N TRP A 383 -8.34 -13.18 22.06
CA TRP A 383 -7.81 -12.16 22.97
C TRP A 383 -8.50 -12.33 24.33
N ALA A 384 -8.09 -13.34 25.09
CA ALA A 384 -8.68 -13.70 26.37
C ALA A 384 -8.27 -12.72 27.48
N GLU A 385 -9.20 -12.38 28.38
CA GLU A 385 -9.03 -11.37 29.44
C GLU A 385 -8.49 -10.02 28.92
N ALA A 386 -8.80 -9.70 27.66
CA ALA A 386 -8.41 -8.47 26.99
C ALA A 386 -8.98 -7.26 27.72
N ARG A 387 -8.10 -6.46 28.33
CA ARG A 387 -8.48 -5.38 29.23
C ARG A 387 -7.49 -4.23 29.20
N LEU A 388 -8.01 -3.06 29.57
CA LEU A 388 -7.27 -1.83 29.72
C LEU A 388 -7.24 -1.43 31.20
N THR A 389 -6.13 -0.82 31.61
CA THR A 389 -5.99 -0.17 32.92
C THR A 389 -5.95 1.33 32.71
N LYS A 390 -6.88 2.06 33.32
CA LYS A 390 -6.90 3.53 33.36
C LYS A 390 -5.70 4.07 34.14
N LYS A 391 -5.40 5.36 33.94
CA LYS A 391 -4.34 6.04 34.70
C LYS A 391 -4.54 5.94 36.22
N ASP A 392 -5.79 5.97 36.69
CA ASP A 392 -6.21 5.80 38.10
C ASP A 392 -6.18 4.35 38.63
N GLY A 393 -5.88 3.36 37.79
CA GLY A 393 -5.84 1.93 38.16
C GLY A 393 -7.13 1.16 37.93
N THR A 394 -8.22 1.82 37.50
CA THR A 394 -9.47 1.15 37.13
C THR A 394 -9.25 0.22 35.94
N VAL A 395 -9.72 -1.02 36.05
CA VAL A 395 -9.65 -2.02 34.97
C VAL A 395 -10.96 -2.04 34.20
N VAL A 396 -10.88 -2.07 32.87
CA VAL A 396 -12.02 -2.14 31.95
C VAL A 396 -11.74 -3.22 30.91
N TYR A 397 -12.64 -4.19 30.76
CA TYR A 397 -12.51 -5.19 29.69
C TYR A 397 -12.94 -4.59 28.35
N LEU A 398 -12.27 -4.99 27.27
CA LEU A 398 -12.63 -4.51 25.93
C LEU A 398 -14.05 -4.91 25.54
N SER A 399 -14.50 -6.10 25.93
CA SER A 399 -15.87 -6.58 25.69
C SER A 399 -16.95 -5.85 26.50
N ASP A 400 -16.58 -5.02 27.48
CA ASP A 400 -17.53 -4.17 28.24
C ASP A 400 -17.61 -2.74 27.69
N LEU A 401 -16.71 -2.37 26.75
CA LEU A 401 -16.76 -1.04 26.15
C LEU A 401 -17.94 -0.92 25.18
N PRO A 402 -18.52 0.30 25.03
CA PRO A 402 -19.55 0.55 24.01
C PRO A 402 -19.08 0.14 22.61
N ASN A 403 -20.03 -0.33 21.80
CA ASN A 403 -19.82 -0.63 20.39
C ASN A 403 -20.33 0.54 19.55
N ASP A 404 -19.43 1.45 19.17
CA ASP A 404 -19.71 2.67 18.41
C ASP A 404 -19.08 2.58 17.00
N GLN A 405 -19.21 1.43 16.34
CA GLN A 405 -18.68 1.21 14.98
C GLN A 405 -19.28 2.16 13.94
N ASP A 406 -20.52 2.59 14.14
CA ASP A 406 -21.21 3.59 13.31
C ASP A 406 -20.48 4.93 13.26
N LYS A 407 -19.68 5.25 14.28
CA LYS A 407 -18.88 6.48 14.33
C LYS A 407 -17.52 6.34 13.65
N GLY A 408 -17.08 5.12 13.33
CA GLY A 408 -15.79 4.84 12.69
C GLY A 408 -14.55 5.32 13.46
N ILE A 409 -13.40 5.21 12.81
CA ILE A 409 -12.13 5.80 13.25
C ILE A 409 -11.95 7.20 12.64
N PRO A 410 -11.02 8.05 13.14
CA PRO A 410 -10.81 9.39 12.60
C PRO A 410 -10.68 9.47 11.07
N PHE A 411 -10.03 8.48 10.45
CA PHE A 411 -9.88 8.38 9.00
C PHE A 411 -11.23 8.32 8.27
N ASP A 412 -12.22 7.61 8.82
CA ASP A 412 -13.52 7.41 8.17
C ASP A 412 -14.36 8.68 8.07
N GLN A 413 -14.00 9.70 8.86
CA GLN A 413 -14.66 11.00 8.91
C GLN A 413 -13.92 12.06 8.08
N LEU A 414 -12.79 11.72 7.48
CA LEU A 414 -12.01 12.66 6.68
C LEU A 414 -12.71 12.96 5.35
N GLU A 415 -12.66 14.23 4.99
CA GLU A 415 -12.92 14.72 3.64
C GLU A 415 -11.71 15.54 3.20
N ILE A 416 -11.09 15.15 2.08
CA ILE A 416 -9.89 15.77 1.56
C ILE A 416 -10.24 16.75 0.45
N ASP A 417 -9.98 18.03 0.71
CA ASP A 417 -9.97 19.06 -0.32
C ASP A 417 -8.70 18.92 -1.17
N LYS A 418 -8.89 18.61 -2.46
CA LYS A 418 -7.78 18.39 -3.41
C LYS A 418 -6.95 19.65 -3.67
N GLY A 419 -7.53 20.84 -3.45
CA GLY A 419 -6.86 22.13 -3.58
C GLY A 419 -6.00 22.49 -2.35
N ASN A 420 -6.33 21.96 -1.17
CA ASN A 420 -5.66 22.29 0.08
C ASN A 420 -4.40 21.45 0.35
N VAL A 421 -3.50 21.41 -0.62
CA VAL A 421 -2.19 20.74 -0.50
C VAL A 421 -1.21 21.67 0.20
N HIS A 422 -0.77 21.29 1.40
CA HIS A 422 0.24 22.04 2.15
C HIS A 422 1.65 21.82 1.61
N SER A 423 2.01 20.57 1.31
CA SER A 423 3.33 20.24 0.78
C SER A 423 3.35 18.90 0.05
N VAL A 424 4.28 18.76 -0.89
CA VAL A 424 4.59 17.52 -1.59
C VAL A 424 6.09 17.23 -1.43
N ALA A 425 6.41 16.05 -0.93
CA ALA A 425 7.77 15.53 -0.75
C ALA A 425 7.99 14.28 -1.61
N SER A 426 9.17 13.66 -1.55
CA SER A 426 9.46 12.43 -2.31
C SER A 426 8.62 11.22 -1.88
N GLU A 427 8.21 11.17 -0.61
CA GLU A 427 7.61 10.02 0.05
C GLU A 427 6.16 10.24 0.49
N ARG A 428 5.67 11.48 0.41
CA ARG A 428 4.35 11.86 0.93
C ARG A 428 3.78 13.15 0.35
N VAL A 429 2.48 13.31 0.53
CA VAL A 429 1.72 14.55 0.35
C VAL A 429 1.03 14.90 1.65
N VAL A 430 1.01 16.19 2.01
CA VAL A 430 0.35 16.70 3.21
C VAL A 430 -0.81 17.59 2.81
N PHE A 431 -1.99 17.29 3.34
CA PHE A 431 -3.22 18.07 3.19
C PHE A 431 -3.55 18.78 4.50
N GLY A 432 -4.17 19.95 4.42
CA GLY A 432 -4.82 20.57 5.58
C GLY A 432 -6.27 20.10 5.69
N VAL A 433 -6.68 19.66 6.88
CA VAL A 433 -8.06 19.26 7.14
C VAL A 433 -8.59 19.99 8.37
N SER A 434 -9.80 20.54 8.28
CA SER A 434 -10.44 21.20 9.41
C SER A 434 -11.08 20.16 10.34
N VAL A 435 -10.51 19.98 11.53
CA VAL A 435 -11.07 19.11 12.58
C VAL A 435 -11.42 19.97 13.79
N GLY A 436 -12.72 20.08 14.09
CA GLY A 436 -13.21 20.89 15.21
C GLY A 436 -12.85 22.38 15.07
N GLY A 437 -12.78 22.90 13.86
CA GLY A 437 -12.43 24.30 13.55
C GLY A 437 -10.93 24.61 13.63
N LYS A 438 -10.06 23.60 13.80
CA LYS A 438 -8.61 23.74 13.70
C LYS A 438 -8.13 23.07 12.42
N ASP A 439 -7.19 23.72 11.76
CA ASP A 439 -6.46 23.11 10.66
C ASP A 439 -5.46 22.08 11.21
N VAL A 440 -5.55 20.85 10.72
CA VAL A 440 -4.75 19.72 11.16
C VAL A 440 -4.08 19.10 9.93
N PRO A 441 -2.75 18.92 9.94
CA PRO A 441 -2.07 18.28 8.83
C PRO A 441 -2.40 16.79 8.78
N VAL A 442 -2.81 16.33 7.59
CA VAL A 442 -3.04 14.92 7.29
C VAL A 442 -2.06 14.47 6.22
N VAL A 443 -1.31 13.41 6.51
CA VAL A 443 -0.22 12.91 5.68
C VAL A 443 -0.66 11.65 4.94
N PHE A 444 -0.50 11.66 3.62
CA PHE A 444 -0.62 10.48 2.77
C PHE A 444 0.76 10.10 2.25
N SER A 445 1.12 8.82 2.36
CA SER A 445 2.35 8.28 1.79
C SER A 445 2.14 7.87 0.34
N PHE A 446 3.20 7.93 -0.45
CA PHE A 446 3.18 7.30 -1.78
C PHE A 446 3.33 5.80 -1.66
N LEU A 447 2.45 5.06 -2.35
CA LEU A 447 2.39 3.61 -2.25
C LEU A 447 3.70 2.91 -2.63
N ASP A 448 4.37 3.37 -3.68
CA ASP A 448 5.68 2.87 -4.14
C ASP A 448 6.84 3.17 -3.19
N SER A 449 6.68 4.12 -2.27
CA SER A 449 7.68 4.42 -1.24
C SER A 449 7.54 3.55 0.00
N LEU A 450 6.40 2.88 0.17
CA LEU A 450 6.13 2.09 1.37
C LEU A 450 6.74 0.69 1.33
N GLY A 451 6.91 0.09 0.14
CA GLY A 451 7.27 -1.33 -0.01
C GLY A 451 8.50 -1.77 0.78
N TYR A 452 9.52 -0.92 0.86
CA TYR A 452 10.82 -1.24 1.47
C TYR A 452 10.79 -1.33 3.00
N ASP A 453 10.00 -0.48 3.69
CA ASP A 453 9.90 -0.43 5.15
C ASP A 453 8.57 -0.98 5.70
N LEU A 454 7.66 -1.39 4.82
CA LEU A 454 6.32 -1.92 5.14
C LEU A 454 6.39 -3.04 6.20
N MET A 455 7.33 -3.96 6.04
CA MET A 455 7.46 -5.16 6.88
C MET A 455 7.99 -4.88 8.29
N LYS A 456 8.74 -3.77 8.45
CA LYS A 456 9.32 -3.38 9.74
C LYS A 456 8.30 -2.68 10.62
N ASN A 457 7.54 -1.75 10.05
CA ASN A 457 6.64 -0.88 10.82
C ASN A 457 5.18 -1.31 10.74
N ARG A 458 4.82 -2.13 9.73
CA ARG A 458 3.49 -2.74 9.51
C ARG A 458 2.35 -1.76 9.74
N PRO A 459 2.37 -0.61 9.04
CA PRO A 459 1.39 0.42 9.23
C PRO A 459 0.00 -0.09 8.86
N VAL A 460 -1.01 0.44 9.53
CA VAL A 460 -2.39 0.33 9.08
C VAL A 460 -2.59 1.36 7.97
N LEU A 461 -2.87 0.90 6.76
CA LEU A 461 -3.06 1.76 5.60
C LEU A 461 -4.53 1.82 5.18
N ARG A 462 -4.89 2.91 4.49
CA ARG A 462 -6.22 3.08 3.89
C ARG A 462 -6.12 3.74 2.52
N SER A 463 -6.89 3.24 1.55
CA SER A 463 -6.82 3.67 0.15
C SER A 463 -7.88 4.66 -0.31
N TYR A 464 -9.04 4.67 0.34
CA TYR A 464 -10.22 5.41 -0.13
C TYR A 464 -10.73 6.37 0.92
N VAL A 465 -10.94 7.63 0.51
CA VAL A 465 -11.37 8.73 1.38
C VAL A 465 -12.42 9.57 0.66
N LYS A 466 -13.23 10.32 1.41
CA LYS A 466 -14.10 11.33 0.80
C LYS A 466 -13.27 12.51 0.31
N THR A 467 -13.73 13.15 -0.76
CA THR A 467 -12.99 14.21 -1.44
C THR A 467 -13.93 15.35 -1.81
N SER A 468 -13.38 16.56 -1.90
CA SER A 468 -14.06 17.75 -2.42
C SER A 468 -13.15 18.60 -3.31
N ASP A 469 -13.78 19.50 -4.07
CA ASP A 469 -13.20 20.36 -5.11
C ASP A 469 -13.25 21.87 -4.74
N ASN A 470 -13.13 22.21 -3.46
CA ASN A 470 -13.36 23.59 -2.99
C ASN A 470 -12.37 24.64 -3.55
#